data_AF-A0A811TCS6-F1
#
_entry.id   AF-A0A811TCS6-F1
#
_cell.length_a   1.000
_cell.length_b   1.000
_cell.length_c   1.000
_cell.angle_alpha   90.00
_cell.angle_beta   90.00
_cell.angle_gamma   90.00
#
_symmetry.space_group_name_H-M   'P 1'
#
loop_
_entity.id
_entity.type
_entity.pdbx_description
1 polymer ?
#
loop_
_entity_poly.entity_id
_entity_poly.type
_entity_poly.pdbx_seq_one_letter_code
_entity_poly.pdbx_strand_id
1 'polypeptide(L)' 'MLEKKNNGSKPHHSEKGSGSVLREALKQLEKAGFIKSSKDGRLISPKGQSFLDNTSFEVKTELVKELPALKKY' A
#
# COMPACT_ATOMS: atom_id res chain seq x y z
N MET A 1 -6.51 -1.71 9.54
CA MET A 1 -5.28 -2.28 10.11
C MET A 1 -5.43 -2.22 11.63
N LEU A 2 -5.44 -3.39 12.27
CA LEU A 2 -5.70 -3.55 13.69
C LEU A 2 -4.37 -3.89 14.38
N GLU A 3 -3.87 -3.00 15.22
CA GLU A 3 -2.62 -3.21 15.94
C GLU A 3 -2.89 -3.51 17.42
N LYS A 4 -2.06 -4.38 18.00
CA LYS A 4 -2.20 -4.84 19.38
C LYS A 4 -1.71 -3.73 20.32
N LYS A 5 -2.62 -2.87 20.77
CA LYS A 5 -2.28 -1.73 21.63
C LYS A 5 -2.08 -2.21 23.07
N ASN A 6 -0.98 -1.78 23.70
CA ASN A 6 -0.79 -2.00 25.13
C ASN A 6 -1.61 -0.97 25.92
N ASN A 7 -2.61 -1.44 26.65
CA ASN A 7 -3.55 -0.59 27.41
C ASN A 7 -3.11 -0.44 28.89
N GLY A 8 -1.82 -0.64 29.18
CA GLY A 8 -1.29 -0.55 30.53
C GLY A 8 -1.80 -1.70 31.40
N SER A 9 -2.60 -1.40 32.42
CA SER A 9 -3.18 -2.40 33.33
C SER A 9 -4.37 -3.17 32.75
N LYS A 10 -4.95 -2.70 31.64
CA LYS A 10 -6.04 -3.40 30.94
C LYS A 10 -5.49 -4.36 29.87
N PRO A 11 -6.16 -5.50 29.63
CA PRO A 11 -5.75 -6.45 28.62
C PRO A 11 -5.69 -5.81 27.22
N HIS A 12 -4.80 -6.37 26.40
CA HIS A 12 -4.56 -5.92 25.04
C HIS A 12 -5.81 -6.05 24.17
N HIS A 13 -6.20 -4.96 23.54
CA HIS A 13 -7.20 -4.95 22.49
C HIS A 13 -6.59 -4.44 21.19
N SER A 14 -7.10 -4.97 20.09
CA SER A 14 -6.79 -4.47 18.76
C SER A 14 -7.48 -3.13 18.57
N GLU A 15 -6.70 -2.07 18.41
CA GLU A 15 -7.23 -0.74 18.13
C GLU A 15 -7.07 -0.40 16.66
N LYS A 16 -7.97 0.47 16.18
CA LYS A 16 -7.84 1.03 14.84
C LYS A 16 -6.62 1.96 14.82
N GLY A 17 -5.75 1.80 13.83
CA GLY A 17 -4.66 2.75 13.58
C GLY A 17 -5.16 4.18 13.34
N SER A 18 -4.26 5.16 13.40
CA SER A 18 -4.58 6.57 13.20
C SER A 18 -5.21 6.82 11.82
N GLY A 19 -6.49 7.20 11.79
CA GLY A 19 -7.23 7.46 10.55
C GLY A 19 -6.81 8.75 9.84
N SER A 20 -6.22 9.71 10.57
CA SER A 20 -5.80 11.01 10.01
C SER A 20 -4.64 10.84 9.02
N VAL A 21 -3.63 10.04 9.39
CA VAL A 21 -2.45 9.77 8.55
C VAL A 21 -2.86 9.11 7.23
N LEU A 22 -3.71 8.07 7.30
CA LEU A 22 -4.23 7.40 6.11
C LEU A 22 -5.01 8.36 5.19
N ARG A 23 -5.80 9.27 5.77
CA ARG A 23 -6.59 10.23 5.00
C ARG A 23 -5.71 11.24 4.28
N GLU A 24 -4.68 11.75 4.94
CA GLU A 24 -3.74 12.71 4.35
C GLU A 24 -2.90 12.08 3.24
N ALA A 25 -2.35 10.89 3.48
CA ALA A 25 -1.61 10.15 2.45
C ALA A 25 -2.46 9.91 1.20
N LEU A 26 -3.72 9.48 1.37
CA LEU A 26 -4.61 9.23 0.24
C LEU A 26 -4.99 10.52 -0.50
N LYS A 27 -5.17 11.65 0.21
CA LYS A 27 -5.38 12.96 -0.42
C LYS A 27 -4.16 13.41 -1.24
N GLN A 28 -2.94 13.14 -0.76
CA GLN A 28 -1.72 13.46 -1.51
C GLN A 28 -1.59 12.60 -2.77
N LEU A 29 -1.93 11.31 -2.68
CA LEU A 29 -1.92 10.40 -3.83
C LEU A 29 -3.02 10.72 -4.86
N GLU A 30 -4.17 11.22 -4.42
CA GLU A 30 -5.19 11.79 -5.31
C GLU A 30 -4.66 13.03 -6.04
N LYS A 31 -4.01 13.97 -5.32
CA LYS A 31 -3.37 15.16 -5.93
C LYS A 31 -2.27 14.80 -6.94
N ALA A 32 -1.51 13.74 -6.67
CA ALA A 32 -0.48 13.23 -7.58
C ALA A 32 -1.05 12.51 -8.83
N GLY A 33 -2.38 12.27 -8.86
CA GLY A 33 -3.08 11.64 -9.96
C GLY A 33 -2.92 10.12 -10.01
N PHE A 34 -2.45 9.49 -8.93
CA PHE A 34 -2.30 8.04 -8.83
C PHE A 34 -3.59 7.33 -8.39
N ILE A 35 -4.49 8.05 -7.72
CA ILE A 35 -5.76 7.54 -7.22
C ILE A 35 -6.89 8.43 -7.73
N LYS A 36 -8.03 7.82 -8.07
CA LYS A 36 -9.28 8.50 -8.46
C LYS A 36 -10.37 8.17 -7.45
N SER A 37 -11.18 9.16 -7.10
CA SER A 37 -12.41 8.94 -6.32
C SER A 37 -13.50 8.38 -7.24
N SER A 38 -14.22 7.38 -6.76
CA SER A 38 -15.42 6.81 -7.38
C SER A 38 -16.56 6.82 -6.37
N LYS A 39 -17.80 6.59 -6.82
CA LYS A 39 -18.98 6.54 -5.94
C LYS A 39 -18.85 5.47 -4.85
N ASP A 40 -18.17 4.37 -5.14
CA ASP A 40 -18.00 3.25 -4.21
C ASP A 40 -16.68 3.31 -3.41
N GLY A 41 -15.88 4.38 -3.57
CA GLY A 41 -14.63 4.56 -2.82
C GLY A 41 -13.50 5.16 -3.63
N ARG A 42 -12.34 4.51 -3.62
CA ARG A 42 -11.11 4.96 -4.30
C ARG A 42 -10.61 3.87 -5.23
N LEU A 43 -10.34 4.25 -6.47
CA LEU A 43 -9.80 3.37 -7.50
C LEU A 43 -8.39 3.84 -7.88
N ILE A 44 -7.53 2.90 -8.25
CA ILE A 44 -6.22 3.24 -8.80
C ILE A 44 -6.39 3.86 -10.19
N SER A 45 -5.59 4.87 -10.51
CA SER A 45 -5.55 5.42 -11.86
C SER A 45 -4.65 4.55 -12.74
N PRO A 46 -4.80 4.58 -14.09
CA PRO A 46 -3.89 3.91 -15.00
C PRO A 46 -2.42 4.29 -14.77
N LYS A 47 -2.17 5.56 -14.43
CA LYS A 47 -0.82 6.08 -14.09
C LYS A 47 -0.27 5.44 -12.81
N GLY A 48 -1.12 5.27 -11.79
CA GLY A 48 -0.74 4.60 -10.54
C GLY A 48 -0.42 3.13 -10.75
N GLN A 49 -1.20 2.46 -11.59
CA GLN A 49 -0.96 1.06 -11.94
C GLN A 49 0.36 0.88 -12.69
N SER A 50 0.61 1.67 -13.75
CA SER A 50 1.87 1.59 -14.50
C SER A 50 3.10 1.91 -13.64
N PHE A 51 2.99 2.84 -12.68
CA PHE A 51 4.08 3.13 -11.77
C PHE A 51 4.44 1.92 -10.90
N LEU A 52 3.44 1.26 -10.32
CA LEU A 52 3.66 0.06 -9.51
C LEU A 52 4.19 -1.11 -10.34
N ASP A 53 3.66 -1.30 -11.55
CA ASP A 53 4.10 -2.38 -12.45
C ASP A 53 5.57 -2.20 -12.85
N ASN A 54 5.98 -0.97 -13.18
CA ASN A 54 7.37 -0.66 -13.53
C ASN A 54 8.33 -0.91 -12.36
N THR A 55 8.00 -0.41 -11.16
CA THR A 55 8.83 -0.65 -9.97
C THR A 55 8.87 -2.13 -9.60
N SER A 56 7.76 -2.85 -9.74
CA SER A 56 7.72 -4.29 -9.50
C SER A 56 8.59 -5.05 -10.49
N PHE A 57 8.64 -4.62 -11.75
CA PHE A 57 9.51 -5.21 -12.76
C PHE A 57 10.99 -5.00 -12.42
N GLU A 58 11.38 -3.78 -12.03
CA GLU A 58 12.75 -3.47 -11.59
C GLU A 58 13.18 -4.40 -10.45
N VAL A 59 12.39 -4.46 -9.37
CA VAL A 59 12.65 -5.35 -8.22
C VAL A 59 12.71 -6.83 -8.64
N LYS A 60 11.81 -7.26 -9.55
CA LYS A 60 11.82 -8.64 -10.06
C LYS A 60 13.11 -8.95 -10.82
N THR A 61 13.58 -8.03 -11.65
CA THR A 61 14.84 -8.23 -12.39
C THR A 61 16.06 -8.32 -11.48
N GLU A 62 16.05 -7.62 -10.35
CA GLU A 62 17.09 -7.75 -9.32
C GLU A 62 16.99 -9.10 -8.62
N LEU A 63 15.80 -9.50 -8.18
CA LEU A 63 15.58 -10.77 -7.47
C LEU A 63 15.85 -12.01 -8.34
N VAL A 64 15.61 -11.95 -9.65
CA VAL A 64 15.91 -13.04 -10.58
C VAL A 64 17.42 -13.30 -10.68
N LYS A 65 18.28 -12.31 -10.39
CA LYS A 65 19.74 -12.49 -10.34
C LYS A 65 20.15 -13.33 -9.12
N GLU A 66 19.46 -13.17 -8.00
CA GLU A 66 19.74 -13.88 -6.74
C GLU A 66 19.03 -15.24 -6.66
N LEU A 67 17.83 -15.35 -7.23
CA LEU A 67 17.01 -16.57 -7.21
C LEU A 67 16.53 -16.96 -8.62
N PRO A 68 17.24 -17.87 -9.32
CA PRO A 68 16.91 -18.26 -10.68
C PRO A 68 15.58 -19.02 -10.81
N ALA A 69 14.99 -19.47 -9.70
CA ALA A 69 13.68 -20.11 -9.67
C ALA A 69 12.52 -19.17 -10.05
N LEU A 70 12.71 -17.85 -9.92
CA LEU A 70 11.72 -16.82 -10.26
C LEU A 70 11.61 -16.54 -11.76
N LYS A 71 12.43 -17.17 -12.62
CA LYS A 71 12.34 -16.98 -14.08
C LYS A 71 11.07 -17.58 -14.71
N LYS A 72 10.38 -18.46 -13.98
CA LYS A 72 9.23 -19.24 -14.49
C LYS A 72 7.89 -18.52 -14.33
N TYR A 73 7.83 -17.46 -13.52
CA TYR A 73 6.63 -16.67 -13.19
C TYR A 73 6.98 -15.18 -13.22
#